data_AF-R9JP42-F1
#
_entry.id   AF-R9JP42-F1
#
_cell.length_a   1.000
_cell.length_b   1.000
_cell.length_c   1.000
_cell.angle_alpha   90.00
_cell.angle_beta   90.00
_cell.angle_gamma   90.00
#
_symmetry.space_group_name_H-M   'P 1'
#
loop_
_entity.id
_entity.type
_entity.pdbx_description
1 polymer ?
#
loop_
_entity_poly.entity_id
_entity_poly.type
_entity_poly.pdbx_seq_one_letter_code
_entity_poly.pdbx_strand_id
1 'polypeptide(L)'
;MRIIMEHSWIFISIFIFLAILLLFCLIRAIKGPTIADRVVAVNMMGTIVMVVIAMLAVYMGEGYLLDICLIYAMISFLAVVVLTKIYSGVYLEKLAKKKRQQQKAVQAESIREGSTGKNRIKEMKTDETRSKEAGTEEVTNKYTKRNEQERSDTP
;
A
#
# COMPACT_ATOMS: atom_id res chain seq x y z
N MET A 1 -43.85 -11.42 31.28
CA MET A 1 -44.46 -12.65 30.70
C MET A 1 -45.77 -12.40 29.95
N ARG A 2 -46.80 -11.70 30.48
CA ARG A 2 -48.07 -11.52 29.74
C ARG A 2 -47.94 -10.82 28.37
N ILE A 3 -47.13 -9.77 28.27
CA ILE A 3 -46.90 -9.03 27.01
C ILE A 3 -46.28 -9.92 25.92
N ILE A 4 -45.40 -10.85 26.30
CA ILE A 4 -44.70 -11.75 25.37
C ILE A 4 -45.67 -12.76 24.76
N MET A 5 -46.57 -13.33 25.56
CA MET A 5 -47.55 -14.29 25.08
C MET A 5 -48.55 -13.64 24.11
N GLU A 6 -49.06 -12.45 24.45
CA GLU A 6 -49.98 -11.68 23.60
C GLU A 6 -49.35 -11.28 22.25
N HIS A 7 -48.04 -10.98 22.23
CA HIS A 7 -47.36 -10.43 21.04
C HIS A 7 -46.37 -11.42 20.42
N SER A 8 -46.57 -12.73 20.62
CA SER A 8 -45.68 -13.80 20.12
C SER A 8 -45.41 -13.69 18.61
N TRP A 9 -46.38 -13.21 17.84
CA TRP A 9 -46.28 -13.04 16.39
C TRP A 9 -45.24 -11.99 15.99
N ILE A 10 -45.09 -10.93 16.79
CA ILE A 10 -44.11 -9.86 16.55
C ILE A 10 -42.69 -10.39 16.82
N PHE A 11 -42.51 -11.15 17.90
CA PHE A 11 -41.22 -11.78 18.20
C PHE A 11 -40.79 -12.72 17.07
N ILE A 12 -41.68 -13.59 16.61
CA ILE A 12 -41.40 -14.52 15.50
C ILE A 12 -41.02 -13.76 14.22
N SER A 13 -41.77 -12.69 13.88
CA SER A 13 -41.46 -11.85 12.72
C SER A 13 -40.06 -11.23 12.82
N ILE A 14 -39.69 -10.71 14.00
CA ILE A 14 -38.37 -10.13 14.24
C ILE A 14 -37.28 -11.19 14.15
N PHE A 15 -37.47 -12.37 14.72
CA PHE A 15 -36.50 -13.48 14.60
C PHE A 15 -36.28 -13.90 13.14
N ILE A 16 -37.35 -13.99 12.35
CA ILE A 16 -37.27 -14.24 10.89
C ILE A 16 -36.44 -13.14 10.21
N PHE A 17 -36.70 -11.88 10.55
CA PHE A 17 -36.00 -10.75 9.95
C PHE A 17 -34.51 -10.75 10.31
N LEU A 18 -34.16 -11.02 11.57
CA LEU A 18 -32.78 -11.15 12.00
C LEU A 18 -32.07 -12.32 11.32
N ALA A 19 -32.74 -13.46 11.14
CA ALA A 19 -32.18 -14.61 10.43
C ALA A 19 -31.85 -14.26 8.96
N ILE A 20 -32.73 -13.52 8.27
CA ILE A 20 -32.48 -13.04 6.90
C ILE A 20 -31.29 -12.06 6.87
N LEU A 21 -31.21 -11.13 7.83
CA LEU A 21 -30.07 -10.22 7.94
C LEU A 21 -28.75 -10.96 8.19
N LEU A 22 -28.79 -12.01 9.01
CA LEU A 22 -27.64 -12.86 9.29
C LEU A 22 -27.17 -13.59 8.03
N LEU A 23 -28.09 -14.16 7.25
CA LEU A 23 -27.79 -14.75 5.94
C LEU A 23 -27.19 -13.73 4.97
N PHE A 24 -27.74 -12.52 4.92
CA PHE A 24 -27.20 -11.46 4.07
C PHE A 24 -25.77 -11.07 4.47
N CYS A 25 -25.51 -10.93 5.78
CA CYS A 25 -24.18 -10.65 6.29
C CYS A 25 -23.20 -11.79 6.00
N LEU A 26 -23.64 -13.05 6.06
CA LEU A 26 -22.82 -14.20 5.72
C LEU A 26 -22.44 -14.19 4.24
N ILE A 27 -23.40 -13.91 3.35
CA ILE A 27 -23.13 -13.76 1.91
C ILE A 27 -22.11 -12.64 1.67
N ARG A 28 -22.25 -11.49 2.34
CA ARG A 28 -21.31 -10.37 2.23
C ARG A 28 -19.92 -10.72 2.75
N ALA A 29 -19.83 -11.42 3.89
CA ALA A 29 -18.56 -11.83 4.46
C ALA A 29 -17.77 -12.79 3.54
N ILE A 30 -18.47 -13.64 2.79
CA ILE A 30 -17.84 -14.57 1.84
C ILE A 30 -17.49 -13.86 0.52
N LYS A 31 -18.43 -13.11 -0.06
CA LYS A 31 -18.25 -12.42 -1.36
C LYS A 31 -17.44 -11.12 -1.27
N GLY A 32 -17.11 -10.66 -0.07
CA GLY A 32 -16.39 -9.42 0.16
C GLY A 32 -15.03 -9.40 -0.58
N PRO A 33 -14.81 -8.45 -1.51
CA PRO A 33 -13.59 -8.39 -2.33
C PRO A 33 -12.39 -7.88 -1.54
N THR A 34 -12.62 -7.04 -0.53
CA THR A 34 -11.56 -6.50 0.33
C THR A 34 -11.63 -7.16 1.71
N ILE A 35 -10.48 -7.34 2.35
CA ILE A 35 -10.41 -7.86 3.72
C ILE A 35 -11.17 -6.92 4.68
N ALA A 36 -11.09 -5.60 4.47
CA ALA A 36 -11.84 -4.61 5.23
C ALA A 36 -13.37 -4.84 5.16
N ASP A 37 -13.91 -5.13 3.97
CA ASP A 37 -15.34 -5.44 3.81
C ASP A 37 -15.75 -6.69 4.59
N ARG A 38 -14.87 -7.71 4.62
CA ARG A 38 -15.09 -8.92 5.43
C ARG A 38 -15.08 -8.62 6.93
N VAL A 39 -14.15 -7.77 7.40
CA VAL A 39 -14.09 -7.33 8.81
C VAL A 39 -15.39 -6.61 9.22
N VAL A 40 -15.86 -5.69 8.37
CA VAL A 40 -17.10 -4.94 8.63
C VAL A 40 -18.31 -5.89 8.63
N ALA A 41 -18.37 -6.87 7.71
CA ALA A 41 -19.43 -7.87 7.70
C ALA A 41 -19.45 -8.73 8.97
N VAL A 42 -18.29 -9.12 9.49
CA VAL A 42 -18.18 -9.87 10.76
C VAL A 42 -18.64 -9.03 11.96
N ASN A 43 -18.31 -7.73 11.99
CA ASN A 43 -18.81 -6.82 13.03
C ASN A 43 -20.34 -6.74 13.01
N MET A 44 -20.94 -6.61 11.82
CA MET A 44 -22.40 -6.58 11.66
C MET A 44 -23.03 -7.90 12.11
N MET A 45 -22.44 -9.06 11.77
CA MET A 45 -22.90 -10.35 12.30
C MET A 45 -22.86 -10.39 13.84
N GLY A 46 -21.79 -9.87 14.44
CA GLY A 46 -21.69 -9.72 15.90
C GLY A 46 -22.87 -8.93 16.48
N THR A 47 -23.19 -7.78 15.91
CA THR A 47 -24.34 -6.97 16.37
C THR A 47 -25.69 -7.66 16.19
N ILE A 48 -25.89 -8.46 15.14
CA ILE A 48 -27.13 -9.22 14.96
C ILE A 48 -27.24 -10.30 16.03
N VAL A 49 -26.17 -11.06 16.30
CA VAL A 49 -26.13 -12.09 17.35
C VAL A 49 -26.41 -11.47 18.72
N MET A 50 -25.85 -10.30 18.99
CA MET A 50 -26.11 -9.52 20.20
C MET A 50 -27.60 -9.20 20.38
N VAL A 51 -28.26 -8.71 19.33
CA VAL A 51 -29.70 -8.40 19.37
C VAL A 51 -30.52 -9.69 19.53
N VAL A 52 -30.11 -10.79 18.90
CA VAL A 52 -30.74 -12.11 19.10
C VAL A 52 -30.68 -12.52 20.58
N ILE A 53 -29.51 -12.46 21.22
CA ILE A 53 -29.34 -12.85 22.63
C ILE A 53 -30.13 -11.92 23.55
N ALA A 54 -30.09 -10.61 23.32
CA ALA A 54 -30.86 -9.64 24.10
C ALA A 54 -32.38 -9.90 23.99
N MET A 55 -32.85 -10.22 22.78
CA MET A 55 -34.26 -10.56 22.56
C MET A 55 -34.64 -11.88 23.25
N LEU A 56 -33.74 -12.86 23.24
CA LEU A 56 -33.90 -14.13 23.94
C LEU A 56 -33.96 -13.94 25.46
N ALA A 57 -33.18 -13.00 26.01
CA ALA A 57 -33.21 -12.61 27.42
C ALA A 57 -34.60 -12.09 27.83
N VAL A 58 -35.18 -11.22 27.00
CA VAL A 58 -36.53 -10.69 27.23
C VAL A 58 -37.58 -11.80 27.11
N TYR A 59 -37.42 -12.72 26.15
CA TYR A 59 -38.35 -13.83 25.95
C TYR A 59 -38.35 -14.83 27.12
N MET A 60 -37.17 -15.21 27.62
CA MET A 60 -37.04 -16.13 28.76
C MET A 60 -37.31 -15.44 30.10
N GLY A 61 -37.17 -14.11 30.18
CA GLY A 61 -37.35 -13.34 31.42
C GLY A 61 -36.21 -13.49 32.41
N GLU A 62 -35.06 -13.96 31.94
CA GLU A 62 -33.91 -14.34 32.75
C GLU A 62 -32.75 -13.36 32.53
N GLY A 63 -32.29 -12.72 33.61
CA GLY A 63 -31.28 -11.65 33.56
C GLY A 63 -29.90 -12.12 33.12
N TYR A 64 -29.54 -13.39 33.34
CA TYR A 64 -28.21 -13.91 33.01
C TYR A 64 -27.90 -13.89 31.50
N LEU A 65 -28.93 -13.92 30.64
CA LEU A 65 -28.75 -13.80 29.19
C LEU A 65 -28.25 -12.40 28.79
N LEU A 66 -28.59 -11.36 29.56
CA LEU A 66 -28.05 -10.01 29.33
C LEU A 66 -26.57 -9.92 29.68
N ASP A 67 -26.10 -10.62 30.71
CA ASP A 67 -24.68 -10.66 31.04
C ASP A 67 -23.88 -11.34 29.93
N ILE A 68 -24.38 -12.47 29.40
CA ILE A 68 -23.80 -13.15 28.24
C ILE A 68 -23.80 -12.23 27.01
N CYS A 69 -24.89 -11.49 26.79
CA CYS A 69 -24.97 -10.48 25.74
C CYS A 69 -23.86 -9.43 25.92
N LEU A 70 -23.72 -8.81 27.09
CA LEU A 70 -22.69 -7.80 27.35
C LEU A 70 -21.27 -8.33 27.15
N ILE A 71 -20.99 -9.56 27.57
CA ILE A 71 -19.71 -10.23 27.30
C ILE A 71 -19.49 -10.38 25.80
N TYR A 72 -20.51 -10.79 25.05
CA TYR A 72 -20.43 -10.94 23.60
C TYR A 72 -20.24 -9.59 22.90
N ALA A 73 -20.77 -8.48 23.45
CA ALA A 73 -20.53 -7.11 22.97
C ALA A 73 -19.05 -6.79 23.04
N MET A 74 -18.47 -7.02 24.22
CA MET A 74 -17.07 -6.72 24.50
C MET A 74 -16.17 -7.55 23.59
N ILE A 75 -16.44 -8.86 23.46
CA ILE A 75 -15.67 -9.76 22.60
C ILE A 75 -15.78 -9.35 21.13
N SER A 76 -16.99 -9.08 20.64
CA SER A 76 -17.22 -8.70 19.23
C SER A 76 -16.50 -7.40 18.89
N PHE A 77 -16.56 -6.40 19.77
CA PHE A 77 -15.85 -5.14 19.58
C PHE A 77 -14.33 -5.33 19.61
N LEU A 78 -13.82 -6.09 20.60
CA LEU A 78 -12.40 -6.38 20.72
C LEU A 78 -11.86 -7.14 19.50
N ALA A 79 -12.61 -8.11 18.99
CA ALA A 79 -12.21 -8.88 17.81
C ALA A 79 -11.97 -7.96 16.60
N VAL A 80 -12.85 -6.98 16.38
CA VAL A 80 -12.71 -6.02 15.28
C VAL A 80 -11.52 -5.09 15.50
N VAL A 81 -11.36 -4.55 16.72
CA VAL A 81 -10.21 -3.66 17.04
C VAL A 81 -8.88 -4.39 16.86
N VAL A 82 -8.77 -5.62 17.35
CA VAL A 82 -7.58 -6.46 17.19
C VAL A 82 -7.32 -6.76 15.72
N LEU A 83 -8.36 -7.14 14.97
CA LEU A 83 -8.23 -7.42 13.54
C LEU A 83 -7.80 -6.17 12.75
N THR A 84 -8.36 -5.00 13.04
CA THR A 84 -7.96 -3.73 12.45
C THR A 84 -6.50 -3.38 12.79
N LYS A 85 -6.06 -3.60 14.03
CA LYS A 85 -4.65 -3.40 14.45
C LYS A 85 -3.69 -4.30 13.68
N ILE A 86 -3.99 -5.60 13.62
CA ILE A 86 -3.17 -6.59 12.88
C ILE A 86 -3.12 -6.23 11.40
N TYR A 87 -4.27 -5.93 10.82
CA TYR A 87 -4.38 -5.50 9.44
C TYR A 87 -3.56 -4.25 9.17
N SER A 88 -3.75 -3.17 9.94
CA SER A 88 -2.96 -1.95 9.80
C SER A 88 -1.45 -2.22 9.90
N GLY A 89 -1.01 -3.05 10.85
CA GLY A 89 0.39 -3.45 10.99
C GLY A 89 0.96 -4.07 9.71
N VAL A 90 0.25 -5.03 9.11
CA VAL A 90 0.67 -5.69 7.86
C VAL A 90 0.66 -4.70 6.67
N TYR A 91 -0.26 -3.74 6.66
CA TYR A 91 -0.35 -2.75 5.58
C TYR A 91 0.79 -1.74 5.62
N LEU A 92 1.19 -1.31 6.81
CA LEU A 92 2.33 -0.43 7.01
C LEU A 92 3.64 -1.06 6.52
N GLU A 93 3.82 -2.37 6.72
CA GLU A 93 4.99 -3.08 6.24
C GLU A 93 5.10 -3.06 4.71
N LYS A 94 3.98 -3.26 4.01
CA LYS A 94 3.92 -3.19 2.54
C LYS A 94 4.23 -1.79 2.03
N LEU A 95 3.73 -0.75 2.70
CA LEU A 95 4.02 0.64 2.35
C LEU A 95 5.49 0.98 2.61
N ALA A 96 6.09 0.50 3.70
CA ALA A 96 7.51 0.70 4.00
C ALA A 96 8.41 0.03 2.96
N LYS A 97 8.07 -1.20 2.53
CA LYS A 97 8.78 -1.90 1.45
C LYS A 97 8.67 -1.15 0.12
N LYS A 98 7.48 -0.67 -0.24
CA LYS A 98 7.25 0.12 -1.46
C LYS A 98 8.04 1.43 -1.44
N LYS A 99 8.01 2.16 -0.31
CA LYS A 99 8.83 3.38 -0.13
C LYS A 99 10.32 3.10 -0.26
N ARG A 100 10.84 2.04 0.39
CA ARG A 100 12.25 1.65 0.27
C ARG A 100 12.66 1.30 -1.16
N GLN A 101 11.81 0.59 -1.90
CA GLN A 101 12.06 0.28 -3.31
C GLN A 101 12.06 1.54 -4.16
N GLN A 102 11.11 2.43 -3.93
CA GLN A 102 11.02 3.70 -4.64
C GLN A 102 12.22 4.60 -4.34
N GLN A 103 12.67 4.67 -3.09
CA GLN A 103 13.89 5.38 -2.69
C GLN A 103 15.14 4.77 -3.32
N LYS A 104 15.25 3.43 -3.38
CA LYS A 104 16.36 2.76 -4.05
C LYS A 104 16.37 3.02 -5.56
N ALA A 105 15.20 3.06 -6.21
CA ALA A 105 15.08 3.37 -7.62
C ALA A 105 15.49 4.82 -7.92
N VAL A 106 14.94 5.78 -7.17
CA VAL A 106 15.31 7.21 -7.27
C VAL A 106 16.79 7.42 -7.00
N GLN A 107 17.36 6.72 -6.00
CA GLN A 107 18.77 6.84 -5.69
C GLN A 107 19.66 6.21 -6.78
N ALA A 108 19.29 5.06 -7.35
CA ALA A 108 20.01 4.47 -8.47
C ALA A 108 19.95 5.35 -9.74
N GLU A 109 18.82 6.00 -9.97
CA GLU A 109 18.63 6.94 -11.07
C GLU A 109 19.50 8.20 -10.89
N SER A 110 19.55 8.79 -9.70
CA SER A 110 20.45 9.91 -9.40
C SER A 110 21.94 9.58 -9.57
N ILE A 111 22.34 8.34 -9.25
CA ILE A 111 23.73 7.86 -9.43
C ILE A 111 24.03 7.64 -10.91
N ARG A 112 23.06 7.16 -11.69
CA ARG A 112 23.17 7.03 -13.15
C ARG A 112 23.30 8.38 -13.83
N GLU A 113 22.48 9.35 -13.46
CA GLU A 113 22.57 10.70 -14.01
C GLU A 113 23.90 11.37 -13.66
N GLY A 114 24.35 11.25 -12.40
CA GLY A 114 25.64 11.77 -11.97
C GLY A 114 26.84 11.13 -12.69
N SER A 115 26.81 9.81 -12.92
CA SER A 115 27.86 9.10 -13.67
C SER A 115 27.84 9.40 -15.17
N THR A 116 26.66 9.52 -15.77
CA THR A 116 26.50 9.92 -17.19
C THR A 116 26.98 11.35 -17.40
N GLY A 117 26.70 12.26 -16.47
CA GLY A 117 27.24 13.63 -16.48
C GLY A 117 28.77 13.63 -16.35
N LYS A 118 29.32 12.83 -15.43
CA LYS A 118 30.77 12.71 -15.25
C LYS A 118 31.49 12.15 -16.48
N ASN A 119 30.90 11.18 -17.16
CA ASN A 119 31.46 10.61 -18.40
C ASN A 119 31.43 11.62 -19.55
N ARG A 120 30.33 12.37 -19.72
CA ARG A 120 30.25 13.44 -20.74
C ARG A 120 31.29 14.54 -20.54
N ILE A 121 31.54 14.96 -19.31
CA ILE A 121 32.59 15.95 -19.00
C ILE A 121 33.98 15.38 -19.32
N LYS A 122 34.20 14.08 -19.09
CA LYS A 122 35.45 13.39 -19.42
C LYS A 122 35.70 13.33 -20.93
N GLU A 123 34.67 12.98 -21.70
CA GLU A 123 34.72 12.94 -23.17
C GLU A 123 35.01 14.35 -23.72
N MET A 124 34.32 15.37 -23.22
CA MET A 124 34.52 16.76 -23.64
C MET A 124 35.96 17.25 -23.38
N LYS A 125 36.54 16.93 -22.22
CA LYS A 125 37.96 17.25 -21.93
C LYS A 125 38.94 16.48 -22.84
N THR A 126 38.60 15.25 -23.21
CA THR A 126 39.45 14.43 -24.07
C THR A 126 39.48 14.97 -25.49
N ASP A 127 38.31 15.37 -26.03
CA ASP A 127 38.23 16.05 -27.33
C ASP A 127 38.90 17.42 -27.33
N GLU A 128 38.78 18.18 -26.24
CA GLU A 128 39.46 19.47 -26.12
C GLU A 128 40.99 19.33 -26.14
N THR A 129 41.52 18.24 -25.56
CA THR A 129 42.96 17.94 -25.55
C THR A 129 43.42 17.52 -26.95
N ARG A 130 42.65 16.67 -27.63
CA ARG A 130 42.93 16.18 -28.99
C ARG A 130 42.88 17.30 -30.04
N SER A 131 41.98 18.27 -29.88
CA SER A 131 41.90 19.43 -30.76
C SER A 131 43.10 20.37 -30.59
N LYS A 132 43.63 20.52 -29.36
CA LYS A 132 44.86 21.27 -29.10
C LYS A 132 46.11 20.58 -29.65
N GLU A 133 46.19 19.26 -29.57
CA GLU A 133 47.28 18.48 -30.16
C GLU A 133 47.29 18.56 -31.69
N ALA A 134 46.12 18.37 -32.33
CA ALA A 134 46.00 18.48 -33.79
C ALA A 134 46.34 19.87 -34.32
N GLY A 135 45.89 20.93 -33.63
CA GLY A 135 46.26 22.31 -33.98
C GLY A 135 47.76 22.58 -33.84
N THR A 136 48.42 21.97 -32.85
CA THR A 136 49.87 22.12 -32.64
C THR A 136 50.67 21.35 -33.70
N GLU A 137 50.23 20.15 -34.07
CA GLU A 137 50.83 19.36 -35.16
C GLU A 137 50.67 20.04 -36.53
N GLU A 138 49.50 20.61 -36.84
CA GLU A 138 49.30 21.35 -38.10
C GLU A 138 50.22 22.57 -38.21
N VAL A 139 50.37 23.32 -37.11
CA VAL A 139 51.27 24.48 -37.06
C VAL A 139 52.71 24.04 -37.26
N THR A 140 53.15 22.97 -36.59
CA THR A 140 54.52 22.43 -36.69
C THR A 140 54.81 21.93 -38.12
N ASN A 141 53.89 21.20 -38.73
CA ASN A 141 54.04 20.68 -40.09
C ASN A 141 54.12 21.81 -41.14
N LYS A 142 53.34 22.88 -40.97
CA LYS A 142 53.46 24.08 -41.82
C LYS A 142 54.81 24.77 -41.70
N TYR A 143 55.37 24.89 -40.49
CA TYR A 143 56.71 25.47 -40.30
C TYR A 143 57.79 24.59 -40.92
N THR A 144 57.74 23.27 -40.74
CA THR A 144 58.71 22.34 -41.33
C THR A 144 58.69 22.39 -42.86
N LYS A 145 57.51 22.33 -43.49
CA LYS A 145 57.38 22.44 -44.95
C LYS A 145 57.85 23.79 -45.49
N ARG A 146 57.63 24.88 -44.75
CA ARG A 146 58.11 26.22 -45.14
C ARG A 146 59.63 26.30 -45.10
N ASN A 147 60.26 25.73 -44.06
CA ASN A 147 61.72 25.69 -43.92
C ASN A 147 62.39 24.76 -44.94
N GLU A 148 61.75 23.66 -45.34
CA GLU A 148 62.25 22.81 -46.43
C GLU A 148 62.20 23.53 -47.78
N GLN A 149 61.12 24.29 -48.04
CA GLN A 149 60.97 25.08 -49.26
C GLN A 149 61.97 26.25 -49.33
N GLU A 150 62.27 26.87 -48.19
CA GLU A 150 63.27 27.96 -48.10
C GLU A 150 64.72 27.45 -48.27
N ARG A 151 64.96 26.15 -48.06
CA ARG A 151 66.27 25.48 -48.24
C ARG A 151 66.51 24.96 -49.66
N SER A 152 65.46 24.80 -50.48
CA SER A 152 65.58 24.39 -51.89
C SER A 152 65.81 25.57 -52.86
N ASP A 153 65.53 26.80 -52.42
CA ASP A 153 65.64 28.02 -53.23
C ASP A 153 66.98 28.77 -53.03
N THR A 154 67.90 28.25 -52.20
CA THR A 154 69.27 28.78 -52.09
C THR A 154 70.15 28.23 -53.21
N PRO A 155 70.77 29.08 -54.05
CA PRO A 155 71.59 28.69 -55.21
C PRO A 155 72.89 27.98 -54.85
#